data_AF-A0A090D1N7-F1
#
_entry.id   AF-A0A090D1N7-F1
#
_cell.length_a   1.000
_cell.length_b   1.000
_cell.length_c   1.000
_cell.angle_alpha   90.00
_cell.angle_beta   90.00
_cell.angle_gamma   90.00
#
_symmetry.space_group_name_H-M   'P 1'
#
loop_
_entity.id
_entity.type
_entity.pdbx_description
1 polymer ?
#
loop_
_entity_poly.entity_id
_entity_poly.type
_entity_poly.pdbx_seq_one_letter_code
_entity_poly.pdbx_strand_id
1 'polypeptide(L)'
;MPQLSYPFLMDVGSVGLLADSGFKNVLSPIAFENFNIGLGLAKVIGQDYIVRLPQSNLSTIVLSADLVASNVINVSVNGIALAPITFATSHLATMNTIAAAILAQPNIASAIVGGANDRTITVTATESKIAIVNSFVVTLGASQATATITNTTQDTFYGVGARTQNKPNPLNTLGSFGNPIYFQGDCVSLLTRGRVYVAAEQNLTSDSPVYWRFAANGLLLPGGFRADSDGGRAIALPAARYTVGATAGALATLEINLPN
;
A
#
# COMPACT_ATOMS: atom_id res chain seq x y z
N MET A 1 -6.26 -25.13 39.80
CA MET A 1 -5.57 -23.83 39.66
C MET A 1 -5.85 -23.32 38.25
N PRO A 2 -6.49 -22.16 38.06
CA PRO A 2 -6.68 -21.61 36.72
C PRO A 2 -5.31 -21.13 36.19
N GLN A 3 -5.11 -21.22 34.88
CA GLN A 3 -3.90 -20.78 34.19
C GLN A 3 -3.78 -19.25 34.33
N LEU A 4 -2.75 -18.79 35.05
CA LEU A 4 -2.58 -17.39 35.47
C LEU A 4 -1.58 -16.57 34.63
N SER A 5 -1.07 -17.09 33.51
CA SER A 5 -0.29 -16.27 32.58
C SER A 5 -0.23 -16.82 31.15
N TYR A 6 -0.22 -15.89 30.20
CA TYR A 6 0.24 -16.10 28.83
C TYR A 6 1.61 -15.43 28.67
N PRO A 7 2.51 -15.93 27.80
CA PRO A 7 3.72 -15.20 27.43
C PRO A 7 3.34 -13.85 26.78
N PHE A 8 3.84 -12.75 27.36
CA PHE A 8 3.50 -11.36 27.03
C PHE A 8 3.99 -10.90 25.64
N LEU A 9 4.86 -11.67 24.98
CA LEU A 9 5.42 -11.32 23.67
C LEU A 9 5.34 -12.53 22.73
N MET A 10 4.33 -12.52 21.86
CA MET A 10 4.44 -13.16 20.55
C MET A 10 5.22 -12.20 19.65
N ASP A 11 6.17 -12.64 18.83
CA ASP A 11 6.62 -11.82 17.71
C ASP A 11 5.49 -11.81 16.67
N VAL A 12 4.68 -10.76 16.74
CA VAL A 12 3.43 -10.56 16.00
C VAL A 12 3.74 -10.02 14.59
N GLY A 13 3.63 -10.89 13.59
CA GLY A 13 3.46 -10.53 12.17
C GLY A 13 4.65 -9.83 11.48
N SER A 14 4.85 -10.13 10.20
CA SER A 14 5.82 -9.37 9.37
C SER A 14 5.15 -8.13 8.75
N VAL A 15 5.94 -7.09 8.43
CA VAL A 15 5.49 -5.82 7.83
C VAL A 15 4.49 -6.08 6.69
N GLY A 16 3.33 -5.42 6.75
CA GLY A 16 2.23 -5.57 5.79
C GLY A 16 1.31 -6.79 5.98
N LEU A 17 1.52 -7.65 6.98
CA LEU A 17 0.56 -8.72 7.33
C LEU A 17 -0.70 -8.14 7.96
N LEU A 18 -1.86 -8.60 7.49
CA LEU A 18 -3.11 -8.38 8.18
C LEU A 18 -3.18 -9.28 9.42
N ALA A 19 -3.32 -8.69 10.61
CA ALA A 19 -3.41 -9.41 11.89
C ALA A 19 -4.70 -10.26 12.03
N ASP A 20 -5.73 -9.94 11.25
CA ASP A 20 -7.01 -10.65 11.19
C ASP A 20 -7.52 -10.62 9.73
N SER A 21 -7.77 -11.80 9.15
CA SER A 21 -8.29 -12.00 7.80
C SER A 21 -9.76 -12.45 7.79
N GLY A 22 -10.56 -12.01 8.77
CA GLY A 22 -12.02 -11.99 8.66
C GLY A 22 -12.55 -11.04 7.57
N PHE A 23 -13.78 -11.26 7.12
CA PHE A 23 -14.47 -10.59 5.99
C PHE A 23 -14.18 -9.07 5.87
N LYS A 24 -13.35 -8.70 4.89
CA LYS A 24 -13.12 -7.29 4.51
C LYS A 24 -13.87 -7.00 3.22
N ASN A 25 -14.92 -6.19 3.30
CA ASN A 25 -15.50 -5.55 2.12
C ASN A 25 -14.69 -4.29 1.81
N VAL A 26 -13.54 -4.46 1.17
CA VAL A 26 -12.67 -3.35 0.77
C VAL A 26 -12.36 -3.50 -0.71
N LEU A 27 -12.72 -2.50 -1.50
CA LEU A 27 -12.33 -2.41 -2.90
C LEU A 27 -10.83 -2.15 -2.98
N SER A 28 -10.08 -3.09 -3.55
CA SER A 28 -8.62 -3.00 -3.69
C SER A 28 -8.25 -1.83 -4.61
N PRO A 29 -7.51 -0.82 -4.12
CA PRO A 29 -7.02 0.25 -4.97
C PRO A 29 -5.89 -0.23 -5.88
N ILE A 30 -5.70 0.45 -7.01
CA ILE A 30 -4.64 0.22 -7.98
C ILE A 30 -3.43 1.08 -7.60
N ALA A 31 -2.23 0.50 -7.68
CA ALA A 31 -0.98 1.23 -7.46
C ALA A 31 -0.68 2.15 -8.66
N PHE A 32 -0.45 3.43 -8.41
CA PHE A 32 0.02 4.39 -9.42
C PHE A 32 1.51 4.24 -9.72
N GLU A 33 2.29 3.80 -8.74
CA GLU A 33 3.73 3.62 -8.83
C GLU A 33 4.17 2.33 -8.13
N ASN A 34 5.42 1.93 -8.35
CA ASN A 34 5.98 0.76 -7.70
C ASN A 34 6.37 1.08 -6.25
N PHE A 35 5.86 0.33 -5.28
CA PHE A 35 6.22 0.46 -3.87
C PHE A 35 6.20 -0.90 -3.15
N ASN A 36 6.96 -0.98 -2.05
CA ASN A 36 7.03 -2.18 -1.23
C ASN A 36 5.77 -2.35 -0.37
N ILE A 37 5.47 -3.60 0.00
CA ILE A 37 4.39 -3.92 0.95
C ILE A 37 4.67 -3.35 2.34
N GLY A 38 3.60 -3.10 3.09
CA GLY A 38 3.62 -2.58 4.46
C GLY A 38 3.95 -1.09 4.58
N LEU A 39 4.00 -0.36 3.47
CA LEU A 39 4.12 1.10 3.46
C LEU A 39 2.74 1.77 3.56
N GLY A 40 2.69 2.93 4.22
CA GLY A 40 1.53 3.81 4.22
C GLY A 40 1.34 4.47 2.86
N LEU A 41 0.11 4.43 2.34
CA LEU A 41 -0.24 4.89 1.02
C LEU A 41 -1.20 6.08 1.11
N ALA A 42 -1.04 7.00 0.16
CA ALA A 42 -1.86 8.17 -0.03
C ALA A 42 -2.84 7.97 -1.20
N LYS A 43 -4.02 8.60 -1.11
CA LYS A 43 -4.95 8.70 -2.24
C LYS A 43 -4.37 9.66 -3.31
N VAL A 44 -4.45 9.28 -4.58
CA VAL A 44 -4.20 10.24 -5.67
C VAL A 44 -5.36 11.24 -5.74
N ILE A 45 -5.06 12.54 -5.68
CA ILE A 45 -6.09 13.59 -5.67
C ILE A 45 -6.88 13.55 -6.98
N GLY A 46 -8.21 13.61 -6.86
CA GLY A 46 -9.11 13.63 -8.02
C GLY A 46 -9.24 12.30 -8.78
N GLN A 47 -8.68 11.20 -8.28
CA GLN A 47 -8.83 9.86 -8.86
C GLN A 47 -9.42 8.88 -7.83
N ASP A 48 -10.33 8.03 -8.29
CA ASP A 48 -10.96 7.02 -7.44
C ASP A 48 -10.16 5.72 -7.48
N TYR A 49 -9.98 5.11 -6.31
CA TYR A 49 -9.31 3.81 -6.14
C TYR A 49 -7.88 3.73 -6.68
N ILE A 50 -7.14 4.85 -6.72
CA ILE A 50 -5.71 4.86 -7.08
C ILE A 50 -4.88 5.36 -5.89
N VAL A 51 -3.79 4.66 -5.59
CA VAL A 51 -2.90 4.94 -4.45
C VAL A 51 -1.43 5.11 -4.85
N ARG A 52 -0.71 5.93 -4.09
CA ARG A 52 0.72 6.26 -4.27
C ARG A 52 1.43 6.43 -2.93
N LEU A 53 2.75 6.56 -2.93
CA LEU A 53 3.52 6.95 -1.76
C LEU A 53 3.25 8.42 -1.41
N PRO A 54 3.32 8.78 -0.11
CA PRO A 54 3.20 10.16 0.32
C PRO A 54 4.35 11.00 -0.24
N GLN A 55 4.05 12.22 -0.67
CA GLN A 55 4.99 13.20 -1.20
C GLN A 55 5.06 14.43 -0.32
N SER A 56 6.25 15.03 -0.28
CA SER A 56 6.46 16.36 0.28
C SER A 56 6.03 17.41 -0.75
N ASN A 57 4.72 17.65 -0.85
CA ASN A 57 4.08 18.50 -1.86
C ASN A 57 3.62 19.87 -1.32
N LEU A 58 3.86 20.16 -0.03
CA LEU A 58 3.56 21.45 0.58
C LEU A 58 4.75 21.90 1.44
N SER A 59 5.19 23.14 1.24
CA SER A 59 6.26 23.73 2.04
C SER A 59 5.93 25.14 2.49
N THR A 60 6.36 25.48 3.69
CA THR A 60 6.23 26.82 4.24
C THR A 60 7.57 27.38 4.66
N ILE A 61 7.81 28.63 4.33
CA ILE A 61 8.97 29.40 4.76
C ILE A 61 8.45 30.52 5.65
N VAL A 62 8.94 30.63 6.88
CA VAL A 62 8.55 31.68 7.83
C VAL A 62 9.78 32.46 8.26
N LEU A 63 9.77 33.77 8.04
CA LEU A 63 10.86 34.66 8.46
C LEU A 63 10.67 35.18 9.89
N SER A 64 11.77 35.26 10.64
CA SER A 64 11.77 35.83 12.00
C SER A 64 11.67 37.36 12.04
N ALA A 65 12.05 38.03 10.96
CA ALA A 65 12.04 39.49 10.81
C ALA A 65 11.80 39.90 9.36
N ASP A 66 11.58 41.20 9.13
CA ASP A 66 11.47 41.74 7.78
C ASP A 66 12.83 41.74 7.08
N LEU A 67 12.79 41.62 5.76
CA LEU A 67 13.95 41.85 4.90
C LEU A 67 14.21 43.35 4.81
N VAL A 68 15.47 43.74 4.73
CA VAL A 68 15.92 45.14 4.71
C VAL A 68 16.82 45.43 3.52
N ALA A 69 17.05 46.72 3.28
CA ALA A 69 17.93 47.21 2.23
C ALA A 69 19.28 46.47 2.19
N SER A 70 19.70 46.16 0.97
CA SER A 70 20.95 45.44 0.68
C SER A 70 20.99 43.98 1.12
N ASN A 71 19.90 43.38 1.62
CA ASN A 71 19.85 41.93 1.76
C ASN A 71 19.98 41.25 0.40
N VAL A 72 20.68 40.11 0.38
CA VAL A 72 20.73 39.16 -0.73
C VAL A 72 20.21 37.82 -0.23
N ILE A 73 19.23 37.27 -0.95
CA ILE A 73 18.50 36.08 -0.59
C ILE A 73 18.87 34.96 -1.56
N ASN A 74 19.37 33.86 -1.02
CA ASN A 74 19.64 32.63 -1.76
C ASN A 74 18.64 31.57 -1.33
N VAL A 75 17.89 31.03 -2.28
CA VAL A 75 16.90 29.98 -2.06
C VAL A 75 17.24 28.79 -2.94
N SER A 76 17.03 27.59 -2.42
CA SER A 76 17.04 26.37 -3.24
C SER A 76 15.75 25.58 -3.05
N VAL A 77 15.19 25.10 -4.18
CA VAL A 77 13.94 24.37 -4.24
C VAL A 77 14.15 23.13 -5.09
N ASN A 78 13.69 21.97 -4.62
CA ASN A 78 13.84 20.68 -5.30
C ASN A 78 15.31 20.38 -5.69
N GLY A 79 16.27 20.83 -4.89
CA GLY A 79 17.71 20.66 -5.11
C GLY A 79 18.34 21.67 -6.10
N ILE A 80 17.55 22.56 -6.70
CA ILE A 80 18.02 23.57 -7.64
C ILE A 80 18.18 24.90 -6.90
N ALA A 81 19.38 25.48 -6.99
CA ALA A 81 19.62 26.83 -6.48
C ALA A 81 19.02 27.86 -7.45
N LEU A 82 18.19 28.75 -6.92
CA LEU A 82 17.68 29.89 -7.68
C LEU A 82 18.79 30.94 -7.83
N ALA A 83 18.66 31.80 -8.83
CA ALA A 83 19.50 32.98 -8.94
C ALA A 83 19.36 33.85 -7.67
N PRO A 84 20.45 34.47 -7.17
CA PRO A 84 20.38 35.33 -6.00
C PRO A 84 19.37 36.47 -6.20
N ILE A 85 18.51 36.68 -5.20
CA ILE A 85 17.48 37.72 -5.23
C ILE A 85 17.91 38.83 -4.28
N THR A 86 18.09 40.04 -4.79
CA THR A 86 18.41 41.21 -3.98
C THR A 86 17.14 41.84 -3.41
N PHE A 87 17.27 42.50 -2.26
CA PHE A 87 16.20 43.31 -1.69
C PHE A 87 15.69 44.33 -2.71
N ALA A 88 14.37 44.40 -2.84
CA ALA A 88 13.65 45.34 -3.70
C ALA A 88 13.41 46.68 -2.99
N THR A 89 12.29 47.35 -3.24
CA THR A 89 11.96 48.62 -2.56
C THR A 89 11.33 48.42 -1.18
N SER A 90 10.81 47.23 -0.90
CA SER A 90 10.16 46.89 0.38
C SER A 90 10.26 45.40 0.68
N HIS A 91 9.94 45.04 1.93
CA HIS A 91 9.86 43.63 2.36
C HIS A 91 8.89 42.84 1.48
N LEU A 92 7.64 43.29 1.36
CA LEU A 92 6.60 42.63 0.57
C LEU A 92 6.98 42.52 -0.91
N ALA A 93 7.57 43.57 -1.52
CA ALA A 93 8.02 43.51 -2.90
C ALA A 93 9.11 42.43 -3.10
N THR A 94 10.03 42.32 -2.13
CA THR A 94 11.08 41.30 -2.14
C THR A 94 10.48 39.90 -1.97
N MET A 95 9.55 39.72 -1.02
CA MET A 95 8.86 38.44 -0.80
C MET A 95 8.07 37.97 -2.02
N ASN A 96 7.36 38.89 -2.70
CA ASN A 96 6.66 38.59 -3.95
C ASN A 96 7.62 38.21 -5.09
N THR A 97 8.80 38.83 -5.16
CA THR A 97 9.83 38.48 -6.13
C THR A 97 10.37 37.07 -5.87
N ILE A 98 10.58 36.72 -4.59
CA ILE A 98 10.99 35.36 -4.19
C ILE A 98 9.91 34.34 -4.55
N ALA A 99 8.65 34.62 -4.19
CA ALA A 99 7.53 33.73 -4.52
C ALA A 99 7.40 33.51 -6.04
N ALA A 100 7.55 34.56 -6.85
CA ALA A 100 7.54 34.45 -8.31
C ALA A 100 8.71 33.60 -8.84
N ALA A 101 9.91 33.75 -8.29
CA ALA A 101 11.06 32.95 -8.70
C ALA A 101 10.91 31.46 -8.32
N ILE A 102 10.27 31.17 -7.18
CA ILE A 102 9.92 29.80 -6.76
C ILE A 102 8.83 29.23 -7.68
N LEU A 103 7.79 30.01 -7.99
CA LEU A 103 6.70 29.59 -8.88
C LEU A 103 7.19 29.26 -10.29
N ALA A 104 8.23 29.94 -10.77
CA ALA A 104 8.84 29.69 -12.06
C ALA A 104 9.62 28.35 -12.12
N GLN A 105 9.87 27.69 -10.98
CA GLN A 105 10.55 26.39 -10.97
C GLN A 105 9.64 25.28 -11.47
N PRO A 106 10.20 24.26 -12.16
CA PRO A 106 9.42 23.13 -12.62
C PRO A 106 8.76 22.39 -11.44
N ASN A 107 7.54 21.90 -11.66
CA ASN A 107 6.72 21.16 -10.71
C ASN A 107 6.15 21.96 -9.52
N ILE A 108 6.25 23.29 -9.53
CA ILE A 108 5.57 24.16 -8.55
C ILE A 108 4.25 24.65 -9.15
N ALA A 109 3.15 24.47 -8.43
CA ALA A 109 1.82 24.94 -8.86
C ALA A 109 1.46 26.30 -8.26
N SER A 110 1.90 26.57 -7.02
CA SER A 110 1.69 27.88 -6.39
C SER A 110 2.81 28.22 -5.41
N ALA A 111 3.08 29.51 -5.28
CA ALA A 111 3.92 30.09 -4.23
C ALA A 111 3.28 31.42 -3.82
N ILE A 112 2.74 31.49 -2.60
CA ILE A 112 1.90 32.61 -2.15
C ILE A 112 2.52 33.22 -0.90
N VAL A 113 2.66 34.55 -0.89
CA VAL A 113 3.09 35.34 0.27
C VAL A 113 1.89 35.60 1.18
N GLY A 114 2.08 35.51 2.49
CA GLY A 114 1.06 35.86 3.48
C GLY A 114 1.56 35.74 4.92
N GLY A 115 0.64 35.43 5.84
CA GLY A 115 0.91 35.41 7.27
C GLY A 115 1.05 36.82 7.87
N ALA A 116 1.45 36.90 9.14
CA ALA A 116 1.67 38.19 9.78
C ALA A 116 2.84 38.94 9.13
N ASN A 117 2.60 40.20 8.75
CA ASN A 117 3.59 41.07 8.12
C ASN A 117 4.21 40.50 6.82
N ASP A 118 3.49 39.63 6.11
CA ASP A 118 3.94 39.05 4.82
C ASP A 118 5.22 38.19 4.91
N ARG A 119 5.51 37.66 6.10
CA ARG A 119 6.74 36.88 6.38
C ARG A 119 6.66 35.41 6.03
N THR A 120 5.52 34.94 5.53
CA THR A 120 5.30 33.53 5.21
C THR A 120 5.18 33.34 3.70
N ILE A 121 5.88 32.35 3.15
CA ILE A 121 5.63 31.85 1.80
C ILE A 121 5.11 30.43 1.90
N THR A 122 3.96 30.17 1.31
CA THR A 122 3.39 28.82 1.16
C THR A 122 3.58 28.36 -0.27
N VAL A 123 4.32 27.26 -0.46
CA VAL A 123 4.66 26.66 -1.75
C VAL A 123 3.92 25.34 -1.89
N THR A 124 3.17 25.17 -2.97
CA THR A 124 2.45 23.91 -3.28
C THR A 124 2.96 23.34 -4.60
N ALA A 125 3.24 22.05 -4.63
CA ALA A 125 3.66 21.34 -5.83
C ALA A 125 2.50 21.16 -6.82
N THR A 126 2.82 20.93 -8.09
CA THR A 126 1.88 20.30 -9.02
C THR A 126 1.48 18.92 -8.52
N GLU A 127 0.25 18.48 -8.83
CA GLU A 127 -0.25 17.18 -8.42
C GLU A 127 0.75 16.06 -8.73
N SER A 128 0.93 15.15 -7.77
CA SER A 128 1.88 14.03 -7.86
C SER A 128 3.35 14.45 -8.06
N LYS A 129 3.73 15.68 -7.68
CA LYS A 129 5.13 16.17 -7.64
C LYS A 129 5.52 16.66 -6.25
N ILE A 130 6.81 16.99 -6.11
CA ILE A 130 7.40 17.51 -4.87
C ILE A 130 7.61 19.02 -4.92
N ALA A 131 7.49 19.66 -3.76
CA ALA A 131 7.86 21.04 -3.53
C ALA A 131 8.64 21.10 -2.22
N ILE A 132 9.92 20.76 -2.27
CA ILE A 132 10.82 20.80 -1.11
C ILE A 132 11.62 22.10 -1.17
N VAL A 133 11.53 22.91 -0.13
CA VAL A 133 12.45 24.03 0.05
C VAL A 133 13.68 23.50 0.79
N ASN A 134 14.83 23.53 0.14
CA ASN A 134 16.08 22.97 0.67
C ASN A 134 16.84 23.99 1.52
N SER A 135 16.84 25.27 1.10
CA SER A 135 17.48 26.34 1.85
C SER A 135 16.85 27.69 1.58
N PHE A 136 16.98 28.58 2.56
CA PHE A 136 16.65 29.99 2.45
C PHE A 136 17.63 30.75 3.33
N VAL A 137 18.52 31.52 2.71
CA VAL A 137 19.59 32.24 3.41
C VAL A 137 19.51 33.70 3.05
N VAL A 138 19.44 34.55 4.07
CA VAL A 138 19.53 36.01 3.93
C VAL A 138 20.94 36.42 4.33
N THR A 139 21.62 37.13 3.44
CA THR A 139 22.97 37.66 3.65
C THR A 139 22.98 39.16 3.41
N LEU A 140 24.04 39.84 3.87
CA LEU A 140 24.24 41.29 3.71
C LEU A 140 23.13 42.14 4.36
N GLY A 141 23.22 43.47 4.23
CA GLY A 141 22.29 44.42 4.86
C GLY A 141 22.54 44.66 6.36
N ALA A 142 21.79 45.58 6.94
CA ALA A 142 21.94 45.96 8.36
C ALA A 142 21.43 44.87 9.33
N SER A 143 20.52 44.01 8.87
CA SER A 143 20.00 42.85 9.62
C SER A 143 19.71 41.69 8.68
N GLN A 144 19.82 40.46 9.19
CA GLN A 144 19.52 39.24 8.43
C GLN A 144 18.41 38.46 9.14
N ALA A 145 17.24 38.37 8.50
CA ALA A 145 16.17 37.52 9.00
C ALA A 145 16.57 36.04 8.87
N THR A 146 16.22 35.25 9.88
CA THR A 146 16.34 33.78 9.81
C THR A 146 15.05 33.18 9.25
N ALA A 147 15.19 32.17 8.40
CA ALA A 147 14.06 31.46 7.82
C ALA A 147 13.87 30.09 8.48
N THR A 148 12.64 29.82 8.94
CA THR A 148 12.21 28.49 9.35
C THR A 148 11.51 27.84 8.18
N ILE A 149 12.03 26.71 7.71
CA ILE A 149 11.45 25.94 6.61
C ILE A 149 10.73 24.72 7.19
N THR A 150 9.50 24.49 6.76
CA THR A 150 8.73 23.29 7.09
C THR A 150 8.22 22.66 5.80
N ASN A 151 8.72 21.46 5.48
CA ASN A 151 8.25 20.66 4.35
C ASN A 151 7.25 19.63 4.90
N THR A 152 6.07 19.51 4.28
CA THR A 152 4.94 18.68 4.71
C THR A 152 4.18 18.13 3.49
N THR A 153 3.03 17.51 3.73
CA THR A 153 2.18 16.91 2.70
C THR A 153 0.72 17.37 2.81
N GLN A 154 0.05 17.53 1.67
CA GLN A 154 -1.41 17.63 1.54
C GLN A 154 -2.05 16.25 1.31
N ASP A 155 -1.25 15.19 1.22
CA ASP A 155 -1.74 13.86 0.91
C ASP A 155 -2.65 13.33 2.02
N THR A 156 -3.76 12.70 1.62
CA THR A 156 -4.66 12.02 2.55
C THR A 156 -4.24 10.56 2.69
N PHE A 157 -3.97 10.14 3.93
CA PHE A 157 -3.71 8.74 4.25
C PHE A 157 -4.88 7.85 3.83
N TYR A 158 -4.61 6.85 3.01
CA TYR A 158 -5.63 5.95 2.44
C TYR A 158 -5.56 4.54 3.01
N GLY A 159 -4.38 4.10 3.45
CA GLY A 159 -4.21 2.79 4.07
C GLY A 159 -2.77 2.31 4.02
N VAL A 160 -2.56 1.04 4.33
CA VAL A 160 -1.25 0.38 4.26
C VAL A 160 -1.29 -0.67 3.16
N GLY A 161 -0.23 -0.75 2.34
CA GLY A 161 -0.09 -1.81 1.34
C GLY A 161 -0.05 -3.18 2.01
N ALA A 162 -1.19 -3.87 2.06
CA ALA A 162 -1.26 -5.19 2.66
C ALA A 162 -0.66 -6.24 1.73
N ARG A 163 0.10 -7.18 2.29
CA ARG A 163 0.49 -8.36 1.54
C ARG A 163 -0.72 -9.26 1.34
N THR A 164 -0.93 -9.69 0.10
CA THR A 164 -1.83 -10.78 -0.22
C THR A 164 -0.98 -11.87 -0.87
N GLN A 165 -0.84 -13.04 -0.23
CA GLN A 165 -0.15 -14.17 -0.86
C GLN A 165 -1.08 -14.81 -1.90
N ASN A 166 -0.70 -14.73 -3.18
CA ASN A 166 -0.62 -15.91 -4.02
C ASN A 166 0.89 -16.19 -4.20
N LYS A 167 1.34 -17.44 -4.05
CA LYS A 167 2.74 -17.90 -3.84
C LYS A 167 3.90 -17.08 -4.47
N PRO A 168 5.08 -16.97 -3.81
CA PRO A 168 6.35 -16.65 -4.48
C PRO A 168 6.96 -17.89 -5.17
N ASN A 169 7.30 -17.81 -6.46
CA ASN A 169 8.23 -18.73 -7.11
C ASN A 169 9.59 -18.01 -7.30
N PRO A 170 10.70 -18.46 -6.70
CA PRO A 170 11.99 -17.77 -6.80
C PRO A 170 12.73 -17.96 -8.13
N LEU A 171 12.20 -18.74 -9.08
CA LEU A 171 12.89 -19.05 -10.35
C LEU A 171 12.14 -18.64 -11.63
N ASN A 172 11.04 -17.88 -11.54
CA ASN A 172 10.37 -17.32 -12.71
C ASN A 172 9.68 -16.00 -12.37
N THR A 173 9.95 -14.96 -13.18
CA THR A 173 9.49 -13.57 -13.04
C THR A 173 7.99 -13.36 -13.28
N LEU A 174 7.22 -14.43 -13.46
CA LEU A 174 5.77 -14.40 -13.54
C LEU A 174 5.23 -15.36 -12.49
N GLY A 175 4.55 -14.82 -11.46
CA GLY A 175 3.68 -15.63 -10.62
C GLY A 175 2.74 -16.42 -11.51
N SER A 176 2.83 -17.76 -11.45
CA SER A 176 2.18 -18.65 -12.43
C SER A 176 0.67 -18.44 -12.49
N PHE A 177 0.22 -17.66 -13.47
CA PHE A 177 -1.16 -17.68 -13.94
C PHE A 177 -1.26 -18.74 -15.05
N GLY A 178 -1.98 -19.83 -14.78
CA GLY A 178 -2.23 -20.90 -15.74
C GLY A 178 -2.63 -22.22 -15.08
N ASN A 179 -3.38 -23.04 -15.82
CA ASN A 179 -3.67 -24.44 -15.48
C ASN A 179 -2.71 -25.34 -16.30
N PRO A 180 -1.92 -26.25 -15.70
CA PRO A 180 -1.81 -26.56 -14.27
C PRO A 180 -0.86 -25.63 -13.49
N ILE A 181 -1.16 -25.44 -12.20
CA ILE A 181 -0.39 -24.59 -11.26
C ILE A 181 0.85 -25.31 -10.70
N TYR A 182 0.89 -26.64 -10.77
CA TYR A 182 2.04 -27.49 -10.41
C TYR A 182 2.46 -28.35 -11.61
N PHE A 183 3.75 -28.40 -11.89
CA PHE A 183 4.34 -29.27 -12.90
C PHE A 183 4.95 -30.53 -12.26
N GLN A 184 5.18 -31.55 -13.10
CA GLN A 184 5.88 -32.76 -12.67
C GLN A 184 7.29 -32.39 -12.18
N GLY A 185 7.62 -32.76 -10.94
CA GLY A 185 8.89 -32.43 -10.30
C GLY A 185 8.82 -31.28 -9.29
N ASP A 186 7.69 -30.57 -9.20
CA ASP A 186 7.52 -29.51 -8.21
C ASP A 186 7.36 -30.07 -6.79
N CYS A 187 7.92 -29.35 -5.81
CA CYS A 187 7.64 -29.60 -4.41
C CYS A 187 6.21 -29.11 -4.06
N VAL A 188 5.39 -30.00 -3.50
CA VAL A 188 4.00 -29.71 -3.12
C VAL A 188 3.83 -29.76 -1.61
N SER A 189 3.19 -28.74 -1.05
CA SER A 189 2.76 -28.75 0.36
C SER A 189 1.41 -29.46 0.48
N LEU A 190 1.32 -30.44 1.39
CA LEU A 190 0.12 -31.22 1.63
C LEU A 190 -0.42 -30.99 3.05
N LEU A 191 -1.74 -31.08 3.23
CA LEU A 191 -2.42 -30.97 4.51
C LEU A 191 -2.91 -32.36 4.96
N THR A 192 -2.37 -32.90 6.06
CA THR A 192 -2.84 -34.18 6.65
C THR A 192 -3.85 -34.00 7.78
N ARG A 193 -3.88 -32.83 8.42
CA ARG A 193 -4.82 -32.49 9.49
C ARG A 193 -5.17 -31.00 9.47
N GLY A 194 -6.45 -30.64 9.44
CA GLY A 194 -6.91 -29.25 9.44
C GLY A 194 -8.07 -29.01 8.48
N ARG A 195 -8.35 -27.74 8.17
CA ARG A 195 -9.44 -27.32 7.25
C ARG A 195 -8.89 -26.67 5.99
N VAL A 196 -9.48 -26.99 4.84
CA VAL A 196 -9.11 -26.45 3.52
C VAL A 196 -10.35 -26.26 2.65
N TYR A 197 -10.31 -25.29 1.74
CA TYR A 197 -11.36 -25.12 0.74
C TYR A 197 -11.12 -26.04 -0.46
N VAL A 198 -12.17 -26.71 -0.91
CA VAL A 198 -12.15 -27.62 -2.06
C VAL A 198 -13.30 -27.29 -3.01
N ALA A 199 -13.11 -27.50 -4.30
CA ALA A 199 -14.18 -27.34 -5.27
C ALA A 199 -15.18 -28.50 -5.15
N ALA A 200 -16.46 -28.17 -5.05
CA ALA A 200 -17.54 -29.14 -5.00
C ALA A 200 -17.90 -29.60 -6.42
N GLU A 201 -17.83 -30.92 -6.69
CA GLU A 201 -18.27 -31.45 -7.99
C GLU A 201 -19.80 -31.45 -8.15
N GLN A 202 -20.53 -31.43 -7.04
CA GLN A 202 -21.98 -31.48 -7.00
C GLN A 202 -22.52 -30.65 -5.83
N ASN A 203 -23.83 -30.68 -5.60
CA ASN A 203 -24.39 -30.07 -4.41
C ASN A 203 -24.00 -30.86 -3.15
N LEU A 204 -23.34 -30.20 -2.21
CA LEU A 204 -22.83 -30.75 -0.96
C LEU A 204 -23.46 -30.03 0.23
N THR A 205 -23.68 -30.76 1.32
CA THR A 205 -24.08 -30.22 2.62
C THR A 205 -23.00 -30.52 3.66
N SER A 206 -23.07 -29.91 4.85
CA SER A 206 -22.14 -30.21 5.95
C SER A 206 -22.20 -31.68 6.40
N ASP A 207 -23.36 -32.33 6.25
CA ASP A 207 -23.55 -33.72 6.67
C ASP A 207 -23.34 -34.72 5.52
N SER A 208 -23.00 -34.23 4.33
CA SER A 208 -22.69 -35.10 3.19
C SER A 208 -21.43 -35.94 3.47
N PRO A 209 -21.42 -37.23 3.14
CA PRO A 209 -20.20 -38.03 3.23
C PRO A 209 -19.17 -37.50 2.23
N VAL A 210 -17.87 -37.62 2.55
CA VAL A 210 -16.80 -37.15 1.66
C VAL A 210 -16.34 -38.29 0.77
N TYR A 211 -16.35 -38.07 -0.54
CA TYR A 211 -15.79 -38.96 -1.55
C TYR A 211 -14.73 -38.23 -2.37
N TRP A 212 -13.65 -38.95 -2.68
CA TRP A 212 -12.52 -38.48 -3.48
C TRP A 212 -12.47 -39.20 -4.82
N ARG A 213 -12.47 -38.44 -5.92
CA ARG A 213 -12.48 -38.99 -7.28
C ARG A 213 -11.12 -39.50 -7.69
N PHE A 214 -11.06 -40.74 -8.17
CA PHE A 214 -9.84 -41.33 -8.74
C PHE A 214 -9.93 -41.54 -10.27
N ALA A 215 -11.11 -41.42 -10.87
CA ALA A 215 -11.30 -41.55 -12.32
C ALA A 215 -12.15 -40.39 -12.90
N ALA A 216 -11.75 -39.87 -14.05
CA ALA A 216 -12.44 -38.76 -14.72
C ALA A 216 -13.88 -39.11 -15.15
N ASN A 217 -14.75 -38.12 -15.24
CA ASN A 217 -16.11 -38.25 -15.77
C ASN A 217 -16.55 -36.94 -16.45
N GLY A 218 -16.45 -36.88 -17.78
CA GLY A 218 -16.67 -35.64 -18.53
C GLY A 218 -15.65 -34.56 -18.17
N LEU A 219 -16.14 -33.40 -17.71
CA LEU A 219 -15.30 -32.28 -17.27
C LEU A 219 -14.74 -32.45 -15.84
N LEU A 220 -15.18 -33.47 -15.11
CA LEU A 220 -14.71 -33.76 -13.75
C LEU A 220 -13.41 -34.56 -13.79
N LEU A 221 -12.36 -34.01 -13.20
CA LEU A 221 -11.00 -34.56 -13.22
C LEU A 221 -10.69 -35.35 -11.94
N PRO A 222 -9.80 -36.38 -11.99
CA PRO A 222 -9.29 -37.03 -10.78
C PRO A 222 -8.73 -36.02 -9.78
N GLY A 223 -8.98 -36.24 -8.50
CA GLY A 223 -8.63 -35.30 -7.43
C GLY A 223 -9.82 -34.54 -6.85
N GLY A 224 -10.98 -34.51 -7.53
CA GLY A 224 -12.17 -33.78 -7.09
C GLY A 224 -12.91 -34.40 -5.90
N PHE A 225 -13.74 -33.57 -5.24
CA PHE A 225 -14.46 -33.90 -4.02
C PHE A 225 -15.98 -33.87 -4.22
N ARG A 226 -16.67 -34.92 -3.74
CA ARG A 226 -18.11 -35.14 -3.94
C ARG A 226 -18.76 -35.90 -2.77
N ALA A 227 -20.06 -36.20 -2.86
CA ALA A 227 -20.82 -36.87 -1.81
C ALA A 227 -21.25 -38.33 -2.09
N ASP A 228 -20.80 -38.94 -3.17
CA ASP A 228 -21.14 -40.33 -3.51
C ASP A 228 -20.04 -40.99 -4.35
N SER A 229 -20.21 -42.28 -4.67
CA SER A 229 -19.22 -43.08 -5.39
C SER A 229 -19.13 -42.80 -6.90
N ASP A 230 -20.00 -41.96 -7.47
CA ASP A 230 -20.10 -41.71 -8.92
C ASP A 230 -20.14 -42.99 -9.77
N GLY A 231 -20.89 -44.00 -9.35
CA GLY A 231 -20.93 -45.30 -10.03
C GLY A 231 -19.60 -46.06 -9.96
N GLY A 232 -18.81 -45.86 -8.90
CA GLY A 232 -17.54 -46.56 -8.67
C GLY A 232 -16.30 -45.82 -9.20
N ARG A 233 -16.37 -44.50 -9.40
CA ARG A 233 -15.26 -43.64 -9.87
C ARG A 233 -14.69 -42.73 -8.78
N ALA A 234 -15.28 -42.74 -7.59
CA ALA A 234 -14.81 -42.08 -6.39
C ALA A 234 -14.87 -43.01 -5.17
N ILE A 235 -13.96 -42.79 -4.22
CA ILE A 235 -13.80 -43.59 -3.01
C ILE A 235 -14.16 -42.78 -1.76
N ALA A 236 -14.79 -43.42 -0.78
CA ALA A 236 -15.12 -42.77 0.49
C ALA A 236 -13.83 -42.40 1.25
N LEU A 237 -13.84 -41.22 1.90
CA LEU A 237 -12.76 -40.74 2.75
C LEU A 237 -13.29 -40.50 4.17
N PRO A 238 -13.39 -41.54 5.04
CA PRO A 238 -14.00 -41.42 6.37
C PRO A 238 -13.23 -40.51 7.34
N ALA A 239 -11.94 -40.28 7.06
CA ALA A 239 -11.08 -39.39 7.83
C ALA A 239 -11.32 -37.90 7.51
N ALA A 240 -12.30 -37.57 6.66
CA ALA A 240 -12.64 -36.21 6.30
C ALA A 240 -14.14 -35.97 6.39
N ARG A 241 -14.53 -34.72 6.66
CA ARG A 241 -15.94 -34.27 6.66
C ARG A 241 -16.07 -32.89 6.06
N TYR A 242 -17.21 -32.60 5.45
CA TYR A 242 -17.55 -31.22 5.11
C TYR A 242 -17.94 -30.48 6.38
N THR A 243 -17.43 -29.27 6.54
CA THR A 243 -17.83 -28.36 7.64
C THR A 243 -18.72 -27.24 7.11
N VAL A 244 -18.63 -26.95 5.80
CA VAL A 244 -19.49 -26.05 5.06
C VAL A 244 -19.76 -26.67 3.68
N GLY A 245 -21.03 -26.83 3.32
CA GLY A 245 -21.47 -27.32 2.01
C GLY A 245 -21.39 -26.27 0.91
N ALA A 246 -21.61 -26.66 -0.34
CA ALA A 246 -21.57 -25.78 -1.50
C ALA A 246 -22.37 -26.36 -2.68
N THR A 247 -22.80 -25.49 -3.60
CA THR A 247 -23.35 -25.92 -4.89
C THR A 247 -22.24 -26.41 -5.83
N ALA A 248 -22.61 -27.16 -6.87
CA ALA A 248 -21.65 -27.63 -7.88
C ALA A 248 -20.84 -26.45 -8.47
N GLY A 249 -19.52 -26.61 -8.55
CA GLY A 249 -18.58 -25.60 -9.04
C GLY A 249 -18.19 -24.51 -8.02
N ALA A 250 -18.80 -24.48 -6.83
CA ALA A 250 -18.45 -23.56 -5.75
C ALA A 250 -17.49 -24.20 -4.73
N LEU A 251 -17.01 -23.41 -3.77
CA LEU A 251 -16.05 -23.86 -2.75
C LEU A 251 -16.76 -24.39 -1.51
N ALA A 252 -16.48 -25.64 -1.14
CA ALA A 252 -16.86 -26.26 0.13
C ALA A 252 -15.66 -26.25 1.10
N THR A 253 -15.92 -26.30 2.41
CA THR A 253 -14.85 -26.43 3.42
C THR A 253 -14.74 -27.89 3.86
N LEU A 254 -13.57 -28.49 3.62
CA LEU A 254 -13.23 -29.85 4.00
C LEU A 254 -12.35 -29.83 5.27
N GLU A 255 -12.73 -30.60 6.28
CA GLU A 255 -11.89 -30.89 7.44
C GLU A 255 -11.30 -32.29 7.29
N ILE A 256 -9.98 -32.42 7.43
CA ILE A 256 -9.21 -33.67 7.28
C ILE A 256 -8.57 -34.00 8.62
N ASN A 257 -8.62 -35.27 9.01
CA ASN A 257 -7.99 -35.79 10.22
C ASN A 257 -7.38 -37.17 9.99
N LEU A 258 -6.27 -37.22 9.24
CA LEU A 258 -5.52 -38.47 9.05
C LEU A 258 -4.60 -38.73 10.27
N PRO A 259 -4.43 -40.00 10.69
CA PRO A 259 -3.32 -40.37 11.57
C PRO A 259 -2.02 -40.15 10.79
N ASN A 260 -1.06 -39.46 11.40
CA ASN A 260 0.27 -39.28 10.80
C ASN A 260 1.00 -40.62 10.67
#